data_AF-A0ABD3K8S4-F1
#
_entry.id   AF-A0ABD3K8S4-F1
#
_cell.length_a   1.000
_cell.length_b   1.000
_cell.length_c   1.000
_cell.angle_alpha   90.00
_cell.angle_beta   90.00
_cell.angle_gamma   90.00
#
_symmetry.space_group_name_H-M   'P 1'
#
loop_
_entity.id
_entity.type
_entity.pdbx_description
1 polymer ?
#
loop_
_entity_poly.entity_id
_entity_poly.type
_entity_poly.pdbx_seq_one_letter_code
_entity_poly.pdbx_strand_id
1 'polypeptide(L)'
;MNTGTSSDIGNAVESVEAPKRPTQVPDAIKHGGFIAYEREDVKYRNPNVRMNDWKEVMEESKPGPLLKTQSARCMDCGTPFCHQENSGCPLGNKIPEFNELVYQNRWQEALDRLLETNNFPEFTGRVCLAPCEGSCVLGIIENPVSIKY
;
A
#
# COMPACT_ATOMS: atom_id res chain seq x y z
N MET A 1 -10.30 45.35 30.50
CA MET A 1 -10.77 44.56 29.34
C MET A 1 -9.57 43.78 28.85
N ASN A 2 -9.44 42.52 29.30
CA ASN A 2 -8.29 41.68 29.04
C ASN A 2 -8.70 40.68 27.97
N THR A 3 -8.24 40.88 26.72
CA THR A 3 -8.55 39.99 25.61
C THR A 3 -7.54 38.85 25.59
N GLY A 4 -7.91 37.71 26.15
CA GLY A 4 -7.26 36.44 25.82
C GLY A 4 -7.58 36.06 24.39
N THR A 5 -6.57 35.68 23.61
CA THR A 5 -6.73 34.83 22.44
C THR A 5 -5.65 33.75 22.45
N SER A 6 -6.11 32.58 22.91
CA SER A 6 -5.73 31.22 22.54
C SER A 6 -4.28 30.96 22.11
N SER A 7 -3.52 30.46 23.09
CA SER A 7 -2.63 29.31 23.01
C SER A 7 -2.63 28.49 21.71
N ASP A 8 -1.43 28.28 21.20
CA ASP A 8 -0.88 26.97 20.81
C ASP A 8 -1.88 25.96 20.23
N ILE A 9 -1.99 25.95 18.90
CA ILE A 9 -2.36 24.73 18.18
C ILE A 9 -1.06 24.16 17.62
N GLY A 10 -0.33 23.47 18.50
CA GLY A 10 0.67 22.51 18.08
C GLY A 10 -0.04 21.43 17.28
N ASN A 11 0.31 21.31 15.99
CA ASN A 11 0.08 20.06 15.29
C ASN A 11 1.33 19.22 15.54
N ALA A 12 1.24 18.39 16.57
CA ALA A 12 2.17 17.30 16.80
C ALA A 12 2.25 16.49 15.50
N VAL A 13 3.35 16.65 14.78
CA VAL A 13 3.79 15.59 13.87
C VAL A 13 4.12 14.45 14.82
N GLU A 14 3.20 13.50 14.98
CA GLU A 14 3.51 12.24 15.66
C GLU A 14 4.84 11.76 15.10
N SER A 15 5.84 11.66 15.96
CA SER A 15 7.14 11.14 15.62
C SER A 15 6.95 9.68 15.28
N VAL A 16 6.73 9.37 14.01
CA VAL A 16 6.72 8.01 13.49
C VAL A 16 8.10 7.44 13.83
N GLU A 17 8.17 6.52 14.79
CA GLU A 17 9.41 5.81 15.09
C GLU A 17 9.97 5.24 13.79
N ALA A 18 11.26 5.45 13.56
CA ALA A 18 11.90 4.96 12.36
C ALA A 18 11.68 3.44 12.22
N PRO A 19 11.38 2.94 11.01
CA PRO A 19 11.08 1.54 10.80
C PRO A 19 12.28 0.68 11.24
N LYS A 20 12.01 -0.32 12.09
CA LYS A 20 13.04 -1.20 12.66
C LYS A 20 13.59 -2.19 11.62
N ARG A 21 12.86 -2.40 10.52
CA ARG A 21 13.18 -3.32 9.42
C ARG A 21 13.25 -2.54 8.10
N PRO A 22 14.04 -3.03 7.11
CA PRO A 22 14.11 -2.37 5.81
C PRO A 22 12.75 -2.41 5.09
N THR A 23 12.38 -1.31 4.45
CA THR A 23 11.13 -1.17 3.68
C THR A 23 11.33 -1.34 2.16
N GLN A 24 12.57 -1.16 1.69
CA GLN A 24 12.96 -1.24 0.28
C GLN A 24 14.29 -1.99 0.15
N VAL A 25 14.26 -3.14 -0.51
CA VAL A 25 15.43 -4.00 -0.74
C VAL A 25 15.47 -4.37 -2.24
N PRO A 26 16.59 -4.16 -2.95
CA PRO A 26 16.70 -4.48 -4.38
C PRO A 26 16.38 -5.95 -4.70
N ASP A 27 16.84 -6.85 -3.84
CA ASP A 27 16.67 -8.30 -3.94
C ASP A 27 15.88 -8.83 -2.75
N ALA A 28 14.69 -8.27 -2.55
CA ALA A 28 13.75 -8.78 -1.56
C ALA A 28 13.47 -10.28 -1.79
N ILE A 29 13.47 -11.04 -0.69
CA ILE A 29 13.18 -12.48 -0.66
C ILE A 29 11.75 -12.63 -0.17
N LYS A 30 10.90 -13.27 -0.98
CA LYS A 30 9.48 -13.47 -0.64
C LYS A 30 9.25 -14.38 0.56
N HIS A 31 9.94 -15.52 0.63
CA HIS A 31 9.75 -16.45 1.75
C HIS A 31 10.16 -15.80 3.07
N GLY A 32 9.20 -15.59 3.97
CA GLY A 32 9.41 -14.86 5.23
C GLY A 32 9.48 -13.34 5.09
N GLY A 33 9.13 -12.78 3.93
CA GLY A 33 9.18 -11.34 3.66
C GLY A 33 8.31 -10.50 4.61
N PHE A 34 7.17 -11.05 5.04
CA PHE A 34 6.30 -10.41 6.04
C PHE A 34 6.96 -10.25 7.42
N ILE A 35 7.96 -11.06 7.76
CA ILE A 35 8.75 -10.94 8.99
C ILE A 35 9.93 -9.99 8.77
N ALA A 36 10.55 -10.06 7.60
CA ALA A 36 11.82 -9.39 7.30
C ALA A 36 11.68 -7.90 6.96
N TYR A 37 10.54 -7.47 6.40
CA TYR A 37 10.38 -6.13 5.83
C TYR A 37 9.29 -5.33 6.54
N GLU A 38 9.44 -4.02 6.66
CA GLU A 38 8.41 -3.11 7.19
C GLU A 38 7.52 -2.56 6.07
N ARG A 39 6.29 -2.14 6.40
CA ARG A 39 5.36 -1.58 5.43
C ARG A 39 5.82 -0.17 5.08
N GLU A 40 5.86 0.14 3.79
CA GLU A 40 6.01 1.51 3.30
C GLU A 40 5.01 1.74 2.18
N ASP A 41 4.17 2.76 2.34
CA ASP A 41 3.23 3.22 1.32
C ASP A 41 3.92 4.21 0.38
N VAL A 42 3.29 4.43 -0.78
CA VAL A 42 3.72 5.45 -1.73
C VAL A 42 3.62 6.83 -1.10
N LYS A 43 4.70 7.61 -1.22
CA LYS A 43 4.81 8.92 -0.59
C LYS A 43 3.89 9.93 -1.27
N TYR A 44 3.50 10.94 -0.51
CA TYR A 44 2.83 12.11 -1.06
C TYR A 44 3.85 13.20 -1.35
N ARG A 45 3.58 13.98 -2.40
CA ARG A 45 4.34 15.19 -2.71
C ARG A 45 4.31 16.16 -1.52
N ASN A 46 5.39 16.92 -1.36
CA ASN A 46 5.53 17.91 -0.30
C ASN A 46 4.31 18.86 -0.25
N PRO A 47 3.67 19.03 0.93
CA PRO A 47 2.54 19.94 1.12
C PRO A 47 2.76 21.36 0.58
N ASN A 48 3.95 21.93 0.80
CA ASN A 48 4.28 23.29 0.38
C ASN A 48 4.38 23.44 -1.14
N VAL A 49 4.68 22.36 -1.86
CA VAL A 49 4.73 22.35 -3.32
C VAL A 49 3.33 22.10 -3.90
N ARG A 50 2.63 21.07 -3.39
CA ARG A 50 1.31 20.66 -3.92
C ARG A 50 0.19 21.67 -3.66
N MET A 51 0.38 22.64 -2.75
CA MET A 51 -0.57 23.75 -2.57
C MET A 51 -0.59 24.73 -3.76
N ASN A 52 0.44 24.71 -4.60
CA ASN A 52 0.61 25.68 -5.69
C ASN A 52 0.24 25.11 -7.08
N ASP A 53 -0.22 23.85 -7.16
CA ASP A 53 -0.62 23.21 -8.42
C ASP A 53 -1.77 22.20 -8.23
N TRP A 54 -2.35 21.74 -9.34
CA TRP A 54 -3.42 20.73 -9.35
C TRP A 54 -2.93 19.35 -9.83
N LYS A 55 -1.62 19.07 -9.76
CA LYS A 55 -1.06 17.78 -10.19
C LYS A 55 -1.37 16.69 -9.15
N GLU A 56 -1.18 15.43 -9.54
CA GLU A 56 -1.40 14.27 -8.67
C GLU A 56 -0.65 14.39 -7.33
N VAL A 57 -1.32 14.14 -6.21
CA VAL A 57 -0.73 14.32 -4.87
C VAL A 57 0.19 13.16 -4.49
N MET A 58 -0.13 11.95 -4.93
CA MET A 58 0.70 10.78 -4.75
C MET A 58 1.92 10.87 -5.66
N GLU A 59 3.07 10.45 -5.16
CA GLU A 59 4.24 10.27 -6.01
C GLU A 59 4.02 9.09 -6.97
N GLU A 60 4.65 9.16 -8.15
CA GLU A 60 4.53 8.10 -9.15
C GLU A 60 5.26 6.84 -8.66
N SER A 61 4.50 5.76 -8.44
CA SER A 61 5.06 4.44 -8.17
C SER A 61 5.75 3.90 -9.42
N LYS A 62 7.06 3.66 -9.34
CA LYS A 62 7.82 3.01 -10.41
C LYS A 62 8.17 1.58 -10.02
N PRO A 63 8.20 0.64 -10.97
CA PRO A 63 8.82 -0.66 -10.77
C PRO A 63 10.20 -0.47 -10.13
N GLY A 64 10.44 -1.18 -9.03
CA GLY A 64 11.65 -0.98 -8.25
C GLY A 64 11.63 -1.66 -6.89
N PRO A 65 12.62 -1.35 -6.03
CA PRO A 65 12.80 -1.99 -4.74
C PRO A 65 11.57 -1.89 -3.83
N LEU A 66 10.86 -0.75 -3.84
CA LEU A 66 9.65 -0.57 -3.02
C LEU A 66 8.58 -1.60 -3.38
N LEU A 67 8.07 -1.61 -4.62
CA LEU A 67 6.99 -2.50 -5.03
C LEU A 67 7.38 -3.98 -4.91
N LYS A 68 8.64 -4.33 -5.21
CA LYS A 68 9.16 -5.69 -5.04
C LYS A 68 9.21 -6.12 -3.57
N THR A 69 9.61 -5.21 -2.67
CA THR A 69 9.68 -5.51 -1.23
C THR A 69 8.29 -5.58 -0.59
N GLN A 70 7.38 -4.68 -0.98
CA GLN A 70 6.03 -4.65 -0.43
C GLN A 70 5.19 -5.84 -0.92
N SER A 71 5.32 -6.24 -2.19
CA SER A 71 4.69 -7.46 -2.70
C SER A 71 5.24 -8.76 -2.06
N ALA A 72 6.54 -8.78 -1.71
CA ALA A 72 7.17 -9.88 -0.97
C ALA A 72 6.61 -10.07 0.46
N ARG A 73 5.90 -9.08 1.03
CA ARG A 73 5.20 -9.23 2.32
C ARG A 73 3.94 -10.10 2.23
N CYS A 74 3.46 -10.44 1.03
CA CYS A 74 2.33 -11.34 0.88
C CYS A 74 2.67 -12.73 1.46
N MET A 75 1.83 -13.21 2.39
CA MET A 75 2.04 -14.49 3.08
C MET A 75 1.62 -15.73 2.26
N ASP A 76 1.08 -15.55 1.05
CA ASP A 76 0.49 -16.62 0.23
C ASP A 76 -0.50 -17.49 1.02
N CYS A 77 -1.51 -16.84 1.60
CA CYS A 77 -2.54 -17.50 2.41
C CYS A 77 -3.27 -18.57 1.59
N GLY A 78 -3.44 -19.78 2.13
CA GLY A 78 -4.21 -20.85 1.47
C GLY A 78 -5.68 -20.48 1.25
N THR A 79 -6.29 -19.75 2.20
CA THR A 79 -7.61 -19.12 2.04
C THR A 79 -7.45 -17.61 2.22
N PRO A 80 -7.26 -16.85 1.12
CA PRO A 80 -6.91 -15.43 1.21
C PRO A 80 -8.15 -14.55 1.37
N PHE A 81 -8.40 -14.03 2.58
CA PHE A 81 -9.54 -13.15 2.85
C PHE A 81 -9.53 -11.85 2.05
N CYS A 82 -8.36 -11.38 1.62
CA CYS A 82 -8.23 -10.15 0.83
C CYS A 82 -8.96 -10.21 -0.52
N HIS A 83 -9.11 -11.39 -1.14
CA HIS A 83 -9.81 -11.55 -2.43
C HIS A 83 -11.31 -11.84 -2.29
N GLN A 84 -11.82 -12.05 -1.07
CA GLN A 84 -13.22 -12.42 -0.87
C GLN A 84 -14.13 -11.23 -1.13
N GLU A 85 -15.19 -11.40 -1.91
CA GLU A 85 -16.07 -10.31 -2.36
C GLU A 85 -16.75 -9.57 -1.20
N ASN A 86 -17.15 -10.31 -0.16
CA ASN A 86 -17.94 -9.75 0.95
C ASN A 86 -17.10 -9.13 2.08
N SER A 87 -15.81 -9.44 2.16
CA SER A 87 -14.95 -9.04 3.28
C SER A 87 -13.68 -8.31 2.83
N GLY A 88 -13.12 -8.68 1.67
CA GLY A 88 -11.91 -8.11 1.08
C GLY A 88 -12.21 -7.18 -0.09
N CYS A 89 -11.86 -7.60 -1.30
CA CYS A 89 -12.07 -6.82 -2.52
C CYS A 89 -13.49 -7.04 -3.08
N PRO A 90 -14.35 -6.01 -3.16
CA PRO A 90 -15.71 -6.15 -3.72
C PRO A 90 -15.76 -6.58 -5.19
N LEU A 91 -14.65 -6.44 -5.92
CA LEU A 91 -14.53 -6.86 -7.32
C LEU A 91 -14.07 -8.33 -7.46
N GLY A 92 -13.71 -8.99 -6.35
CA GLY A 92 -13.13 -10.34 -6.40
C GLY A 92 -11.73 -10.39 -7.01
N ASN A 93 -10.96 -9.29 -6.91
CA ASN A 93 -9.60 -9.24 -7.47
C ASN A 93 -8.72 -10.35 -6.87
N LYS A 94 -8.03 -11.08 -7.75
CA LYS A 94 -7.08 -12.16 -7.44
C LYS A 94 -5.75 -11.59 -6.91
N ILE A 95 -5.82 -11.02 -5.71
CA ILE A 95 -4.73 -10.23 -5.10
C ILE A 95 -3.45 -11.03 -4.84
N PRO A 96 -3.49 -12.24 -4.26
CA PRO A 96 -2.26 -13.02 -4.05
C PRO A 96 -1.50 -13.28 -5.36
N GLU A 97 -2.23 -13.58 -6.43
CA GLU A 97 -1.65 -13.83 -7.75
C GLU A 97 -1.10 -12.55 -8.37
N PHE A 98 -1.81 -11.43 -8.26
CA PHE A 98 -1.31 -10.12 -8.68
C PHE A 98 -0.01 -9.77 -7.94
N ASN A 99 0.03 -9.91 -6.62
CA ASN A 99 1.21 -9.63 -5.81
C ASN A 99 2.39 -10.53 -6.19
N GLU A 100 2.15 -11.81 -6.49
CA GLU A 100 3.20 -12.70 -6.96
C GLU A 100 3.78 -12.25 -8.31
N LEU A 101 2.92 -11.87 -9.25
CA LEU A 101 3.36 -11.38 -10.56
C LEU A 101 4.14 -10.07 -10.45
N VAL A 102 3.73 -9.17 -9.56
CA VAL A 102 4.47 -7.93 -9.22
C VAL A 102 5.84 -8.25 -8.63
N TYR A 103 5.90 -9.16 -7.65
CA TYR A 103 7.17 -9.60 -7.04
C TYR A 103 8.13 -10.18 -8.08
N GLN A 104 7.62 -10.95 -9.04
CA GLN A 104 8.36 -11.55 -10.15
C GLN A 104 8.73 -10.55 -11.27
N ASN A 105 8.39 -9.26 -11.15
CA ASN A 105 8.54 -8.25 -12.20
C ASN A 105 7.79 -8.58 -13.52
N ARG A 106 6.71 -9.36 -13.46
CA ARG A 106 5.86 -9.75 -14.62
C ARG A 106 4.68 -8.80 -14.77
N TRP A 107 4.98 -7.52 -15.01
CA TRP A 107 4.00 -6.42 -14.98
C TRP A 107 2.85 -6.56 -15.98
N GLN A 108 3.12 -7.04 -17.19
CA GLN A 108 2.07 -7.24 -18.19
C GLN A 108 1.06 -8.28 -17.71
N GLU A 109 1.53 -9.40 -17.19
CA GLU A 109 0.68 -10.48 -16.70
C GLU A 109 -0.05 -10.08 -15.41
N ALA A 110 0.59 -9.27 -14.56
CA ALA A 110 -0.05 -8.68 -13.40
C ALA A 110 -1.23 -7.79 -13.80
N LEU A 111 -1.05 -6.95 -14.83
CA LEU A 111 -2.11 -6.11 -15.37
C LEU A 111 -3.23 -6.96 -15.99
N ASP A 112 -2.89 -7.93 -16.84
CA ASP A 112 -3.87 -8.82 -17.46
C ASP A 112 -4.72 -9.53 -16.38
N ARG A 113 -4.08 -9.98 -15.30
CA ARG A 113 -4.75 -10.60 -14.15
C ARG A 113 -5.69 -9.66 -13.42
N LEU A 114 -5.35 -8.38 -13.25
CA LEU A 114 -6.25 -7.39 -12.67
C LEU A 114 -7.43 -7.08 -13.60
N LEU A 115 -7.18 -6.97 -14.90
CA LEU A 115 -8.20 -6.64 -15.90
C LEU A 115 -9.26 -7.75 -16.07
N GLU A 116 -8.97 -8.97 -15.63
CA GLU A 116 -9.97 -10.06 -15.58
C GLU A 116 -11.19 -9.70 -14.73
N THR A 117 -11.00 -8.92 -13.65
CA THR A 117 -12.06 -8.61 -12.66
C THR A 117 -12.29 -7.11 -12.45
N ASN A 118 -11.33 -6.28 -12.86
CA ASN A 118 -11.36 -4.83 -12.66
C ASN A 118 -11.16 -4.11 -13.99
N ASN A 119 -12.20 -3.43 -14.44
CA ASN A 119 -12.18 -2.66 -15.68
C ASN A 119 -11.35 -1.36 -15.60
N PHE A 120 -11.10 -0.84 -14.39
CA PHE A 120 -10.42 0.44 -14.17
C PHE A 120 -9.40 0.36 -13.02
N PRO A 121 -8.36 -0.48 -13.13
CA PRO A 121 -7.32 -0.62 -12.10
C PRO A 121 -6.61 0.70 -11.77
N GLU A 122 -6.46 1.59 -12.76
CA GLU A 122 -5.86 2.91 -12.62
C GLU A 122 -6.69 3.88 -11.77
N PHE A 123 -8.01 3.73 -11.76
CA PHE A 123 -8.91 4.52 -10.92
C PHE A 123 -9.01 3.91 -9.54
N THR A 124 -9.32 2.62 -9.47
CA THR A 124 -9.49 1.89 -8.21
C THR A 124 -8.21 1.91 -7.37
N GLY A 125 -7.01 1.78 -7.95
CA GLY A 125 -5.74 1.94 -7.23
C GLY A 125 -5.54 3.32 -6.59
N ARG A 126 -6.26 4.35 -7.03
CA ARG A 126 -6.19 5.70 -6.45
C ARG A 126 -7.28 5.96 -5.42
N VAL A 127 -8.53 5.68 -5.79
CA VAL A 127 -9.72 6.11 -5.02
C VAL A 127 -10.24 5.05 -4.06
N CYS A 128 -9.82 3.79 -4.19
CA CYS A 128 -10.29 2.73 -3.31
C CYS A 128 -9.86 3.00 -1.86
N LEU A 129 -10.78 2.70 -0.95
CA LEU A 129 -10.55 2.72 0.51
C LEU A 129 -9.79 1.46 0.99
N ALA A 130 -9.43 0.57 0.07
CA ALA A 130 -8.66 -0.66 0.29
C ALA A 130 -9.22 -1.60 1.39
N PRO A 131 -10.51 -2.03 1.31
CA PRO A 131 -11.06 -3.03 2.24
C PRO A 131 -10.28 -4.37 2.21
N CYS A 132 -9.65 -4.68 1.08
CA CYS A 132 -8.74 -5.82 0.94
C CYS A 132 -7.53 -5.77 1.90
N GLU A 133 -7.04 -4.58 2.26
CA GLU A 133 -5.96 -4.43 3.25
C GLU A 133 -6.51 -4.66 4.67
N GLY A 134 -7.72 -4.18 4.97
CA GLY A 134 -8.40 -4.44 6.23
C GLY A 134 -8.67 -5.93 6.48
N SER A 135 -8.93 -6.69 5.42
CA SER A 135 -9.13 -8.15 5.47
C SER A 135 -7.86 -8.97 5.26
N CYS A 136 -6.69 -8.33 5.20
CA CYS A 136 -5.43 -9.06 5.09
C CYS A 136 -5.13 -9.82 6.39
N VAL A 137 -4.82 -11.11 6.31
CA VAL A 137 -4.49 -11.94 7.49
C VAL A 137 -3.29 -11.39 8.26
N LEU A 138 -2.32 -10.79 7.56
CA LEU A 138 -1.17 -10.15 8.20
C LEU A 138 -1.60 -9.02 9.14
N GLY A 139 -2.70 -8.34 8.78
CA GLY A 139 -3.38 -7.30 9.57
C GLY A 139 -3.77 -7.70 10.99
N ILE A 140 -3.82 -9.00 11.30
CA ILE A 140 -4.12 -9.51 12.65
C ILE A 140 -2.95 -9.30 13.61
N ILE A 141 -1.71 -9.37 13.10
CA ILE A 141 -0.48 -9.37 13.91
C ILE A 141 0.42 -8.16 13.63
N GLU A 142 0.30 -7.56 12.45
CA GLU A 142 1.17 -6.49 11.97
C GLU A 142 0.46 -5.65 10.90
N ASN A 143 1.08 -4.57 10.42
CA ASN A 143 0.57 -3.80 9.29
C ASN A 143 0.27 -4.69 8.08
N PRO A 144 -0.92 -4.57 7.46
CA PRO A 144 -1.29 -5.43 6.34
C PRO A 144 -0.44 -5.14 5.11
N VAL A 145 -0.45 -6.07 4.15
CA VAL A 145 0.22 -5.87 2.85
C VAL A 145 -0.35 -4.63 2.19
N SER A 146 0.52 -3.76 1.65
CA SER A 146 0.15 -2.61 0.83
C SER A 146 -0.36 -3.11 -0.53
N ILE A 147 -1.65 -3.44 -0.62
CA ILE A 147 -2.29 -4.04 -1.80
C ILE A 147 -2.69 -2.95 -2.80
N LYS A 148 -3.08 -1.78 -2.30
CA LYS A 148 -3.54 -0.67 -3.13
C LYS A 148 -2.43 -0.06 -4.00
N TYR A 149 -1.19 -0.11 -3.54
CA TYR A 149 -0.07 0.70 -4.05
C TYR A 149 1.00 -0.11 -4.80
#